data_AF-A0A357ZEP8-F1
#
_entry.id   AF-A0A357ZEP8-F1
#
_cell.length_a   1.000
_cell.length_b   1.000
_cell.length_c   1.000
_cell.angle_alpha   90.00
_cell.angle_beta   90.00
_cell.angle_gamma   90.00
#
_symmetry.space_group_name_H-M   'P 1'
#
loop_
_entity.id
_entity.type
_entity.pdbx_description
1 polymer ?
#
loop_
_entity_poly.entity_id
_entity_poly.type
_entity_poly.pdbx_seq_one_letter_code
_entity_poly.pdbx_strand_id
1 'polypeptide(L)'
;AFGMGIDKSNIAFVLHYNMPGDLESYYQEAGRAGRDGSPAECILIYNKKDVQTANYFAERGAEDRRARGMDPELSQELYARDLERIRKMASYCKTTDCLRSFILRYFGETDTPYRCEHCSSCEAESETLDATAEAQKIVSCVLRLEQRERSVGRVMLVDILRGSGAQNVTRSGFDTLSTYGIMKDVPKTYAHAVLEALIEAGHLKVSDSKYPVVTCTPQGRDFIKLRQPFTFKVAKAKTRMDEEQEAPARKAKATKAATGDLAGDVDQELLTKLKMLRTEIARGQDLPAFIVFHDSTLVDMCAKKPRDRAEFLEVAGVGQKKAELYADAFLACIRASKPESEA
;
A
#
# COMPACT_ATOMS: atom_id res chain seq x y z
N ALA A 1 -3.66 22.48 9.05
CA ALA A 1 -3.06 23.83 9.08
C ALA A 1 -3.32 24.61 7.79
N PHE A 2 -3.31 23.98 6.62
CA PHE A 2 -3.71 24.61 5.35
C PHE A 2 -5.15 24.17 4.98
N GLY A 3 -6.07 25.12 4.73
CA GLY A 3 -7.45 24.82 4.32
C GLY A 3 -8.50 25.80 4.85
N MET A 4 -8.52 26.09 6.15
CA MET A 4 -9.49 27.06 6.70
C MET A 4 -9.18 28.47 6.16
N GLY A 5 -10.14 29.09 5.47
CA GLY A 5 -10.06 30.48 5.01
C GLY A 5 -9.56 30.72 3.57
N ILE A 6 -9.16 29.68 2.83
CA ILE A 6 -8.84 29.82 1.40
C ILE A 6 -10.01 29.26 0.59
N ASP A 7 -10.71 30.15 -0.11
CA ASP A 7 -11.84 29.83 -1.00
C ASP A 7 -11.45 30.15 -2.45
N LYS A 8 -10.74 29.20 -3.07
CA LYS A 8 -10.43 29.24 -4.50
C LYS A 8 -11.37 28.27 -5.21
N SER A 9 -12.22 28.80 -6.08
CA SER A 9 -13.31 28.01 -6.68
C SER A 9 -12.84 27.03 -7.76
N ASN A 10 -11.74 27.34 -8.46
CA ASN A 10 -11.23 26.61 -9.62
C ASN A 10 -10.06 25.66 -9.27
N ILE A 11 -10.16 24.93 -8.16
CA ILE A 11 -9.17 23.90 -7.81
C ILE A 11 -9.45 22.66 -8.65
N ALA A 12 -8.56 22.35 -9.60
CA ALA A 12 -8.73 21.23 -10.53
C ALA A 12 -8.48 19.85 -9.88
N PHE A 13 -7.70 19.77 -8.81
CA PHE A 13 -7.53 18.52 -8.07
C PHE A 13 -7.15 18.74 -6.60
N VAL A 14 -7.48 17.77 -5.77
CA VAL A 14 -7.01 17.63 -4.39
C VAL A 14 -6.32 16.28 -4.26
N LEU A 15 -5.09 16.28 -3.70
CA LEU A 15 -4.29 15.07 -3.48
C LEU A 15 -4.11 14.83 -1.98
N HIS A 16 -4.61 13.68 -1.52
CA HIS A 16 -4.32 13.12 -0.21
C HIS A 16 -3.18 12.12 -0.33
N TYR A 17 -1.97 12.54 0.02
CA TYR A 17 -0.78 11.68 -0.02
C TYR A 17 -0.79 10.59 1.08
N ASN A 18 -1.48 10.85 2.19
CA ASN A 18 -1.72 9.90 3.26
C ASN A 18 -3.22 9.77 3.50
N MET A 19 -3.65 8.60 3.97
CA MET A 19 -5.02 8.39 4.43
C MET A 19 -5.38 9.39 5.55
N PRO A 20 -6.45 10.19 5.41
CA PRO A 20 -7.01 10.99 6.49
C PRO A 20 -7.42 10.15 7.72
N GLY A 21 -7.58 10.79 8.87
CA GLY A 21 -8.01 10.10 10.10
C GLY A 21 -9.47 9.63 10.07
N ASP A 22 -10.30 10.30 9.28
CA ASP A 22 -11.74 10.06 9.18
C ASP A 22 -12.32 10.56 7.85
N LEU A 23 -13.55 10.14 7.56
CA LEU A 23 -14.25 10.46 6.32
C LEU A 23 -14.76 11.90 6.30
N GLU A 24 -15.08 12.48 7.45
CA GLU A 24 -15.53 13.87 7.57
C GLU A 24 -14.44 14.85 7.10
N SER A 25 -13.21 14.64 7.58
CA SER A 25 -12.04 15.41 7.19
C SER A 25 -11.74 15.23 5.70
N TYR A 26 -11.74 13.98 5.22
CA TYR A 26 -11.56 13.70 3.80
C TYR A 26 -12.61 14.42 2.94
N TYR A 27 -13.88 14.34 3.29
CA TYR A 27 -14.97 14.97 2.55
C TYR A 27 -14.84 16.49 2.49
N GLN A 28 -14.51 17.13 3.62
CA GLN A 28 -14.31 18.58 3.67
C GLN A 28 -13.09 19.04 2.86
N GLU A 29 -12.02 18.27 2.89
CA GLU A 29 -10.78 18.59 2.16
C GLU A 29 -10.93 18.35 0.66
N ALA A 30 -11.46 17.19 0.27
CA ALA A 30 -11.75 16.82 -1.11
C ALA A 30 -12.78 17.77 -1.75
N GLY A 31 -13.83 18.17 -1.01
CA GLY A 31 -14.87 19.10 -1.46
C GLY A 31 -14.41 20.54 -1.71
N ARG A 32 -13.10 20.81 -1.69
CA ARG A 32 -12.50 22.07 -2.15
C ARG A 32 -12.25 22.06 -3.65
N ALA A 33 -12.13 20.89 -4.26
CA ALA A 33 -12.02 20.73 -5.71
C ALA A 33 -13.33 21.14 -6.41
N GLY A 34 -13.21 21.77 -7.59
CA GLY A 34 -14.34 21.99 -8.51
C GLY A 34 -15.55 22.75 -7.95
N ARG A 35 -15.36 23.71 -7.05
CA ARG A 35 -16.46 24.53 -6.48
C ARG A 35 -17.16 25.41 -7.52
N ASP A 36 -16.48 25.72 -8.62
CA ASP A 36 -17.04 26.38 -9.79
C ASP A 36 -17.85 25.44 -10.71
N GLY A 37 -17.95 24.15 -10.36
CA GLY A 37 -18.64 23.12 -11.14
C GLY A 37 -17.79 22.57 -12.30
N SER A 38 -16.55 23.03 -12.48
CA SER A 38 -15.63 22.45 -13.45
C SER A 38 -15.23 21.01 -13.04
N PRO A 39 -14.90 20.14 -14.01
CA PRO A 39 -14.38 18.82 -13.70
C PRO A 39 -13.15 18.92 -12.81
N ALA A 40 -13.14 18.15 -11.72
CA ALA A 40 -12.03 18.13 -10.78
C ALA A 40 -11.85 16.73 -10.17
N GLU A 41 -10.62 16.42 -9.78
CA GLU A 41 -10.23 15.10 -9.28
C GLU A 41 -9.87 15.13 -7.79
N CYS A 42 -10.31 14.10 -7.07
CA CYS A 42 -9.91 13.87 -5.68
C CYS A 42 -9.13 12.56 -5.63
N ILE A 43 -7.83 12.65 -5.41
CA ILE A 43 -6.91 11.53 -5.48
C ILE A 43 -6.44 11.19 -4.07
N LEU A 44 -6.65 9.95 -3.64
CA LEU A 44 -6.14 9.45 -2.37
C LEU A 44 -5.15 8.31 -2.60
N ILE A 45 -3.92 8.49 -2.11
CA ILE A 45 -2.89 7.45 -2.13
C ILE A 45 -2.96 6.69 -0.80
N TYR A 46 -3.35 5.42 -0.87
CA TYR A 46 -3.53 4.59 0.32
C TYR A 46 -2.31 3.70 0.59
N ASN A 47 -1.78 3.75 1.81
CA ASN A 47 -0.85 2.76 2.33
C ASN A 47 -1.37 2.13 3.64
N LYS A 48 -1.19 0.82 3.80
CA LYS A 48 -1.53 0.12 5.05
C LYS A 48 -0.79 0.71 6.27
N LYS A 49 0.39 1.29 6.08
CA LYS A 49 1.14 1.97 7.15
C LYS A 49 0.43 3.21 7.68
N ASP A 50 -0.35 3.91 6.84
CA ASP A 50 -1.08 5.11 7.26
C ASP A 50 -2.13 4.78 8.33
N VAL A 51 -2.74 3.59 8.26
CA VAL A 51 -3.67 3.10 9.28
C VAL A 51 -2.96 2.93 10.63
N GLN A 52 -1.73 2.42 10.63
CA GLN A 52 -0.95 2.25 11.86
C GLN A 52 -0.59 3.60 12.46
N THR A 53 -0.19 4.56 11.62
CA THR A 53 0.09 5.93 12.02
C THR A 53 -1.15 6.62 12.59
N ALA A 54 -2.32 6.47 11.97
CA ALA A 54 -3.57 7.03 12.47
C ALA A 54 -3.96 6.44 13.84
N ASN A 55 -3.85 5.12 14.02
CA ASN A 55 -4.11 4.47 15.30
C ASN A 55 -3.16 4.95 16.40
N TYR A 56 -1.87 5.13 16.08
CA TYR A 56 -0.88 5.67 17.02
C TYR A 56 -1.25 7.09 17.47
N PHE A 57 -1.71 7.96 16.55
CA PHE A 57 -2.16 9.30 16.93
C PHE A 57 -3.44 9.28 17.77
N ALA A 58 -4.38 8.36 17.50
CA ALA A 58 -5.57 8.19 18.32
C ALA A 58 -5.22 7.75 19.75
N GLU A 59 -4.29 6.81 19.90
CA GLU A 59 -3.80 6.33 21.20
C GLU A 59 -3.16 7.47 22.00
N ARG A 60 -2.23 8.22 21.39
CA ARG A 60 -1.62 9.40 22.03
C ARG A 60 -2.64 10.49 22.36
N GLY A 61 -3.64 10.68 21.50
CA GLY A 61 -4.73 11.60 21.76
C GLY A 61 -5.53 11.20 23.01
N ALA A 62 -5.78 9.91 23.20
CA ALA A 62 -6.42 9.38 24.40
C ALA A 62 -5.55 9.58 25.66
N GLU A 63 -4.25 9.30 25.57
CA GLU A 63 -3.31 9.55 26.67
C GLU A 63 -3.27 11.01 27.08
N ASP A 64 -3.20 11.94 26.11
CA ASP A 64 -3.17 13.38 26.36
C ASP A 64 -4.48 13.91 26.94
N ARG A 65 -5.64 13.34 26.55
CA ARG A 65 -6.93 13.65 27.18
C ARG A 65 -6.95 13.24 28.65
N ARG A 66 -6.47 12.02 28.98
CA ARG A 66 -6.35 11.54 30.37
C ARG A 66 -5.38 12.39 31.18
N ALA A 67 -4.23 12.75 30.61
CA ALA A 67 -3.23 13.59 31.27
C ALA A 67 -3.76 14.99 31.62
N ARG A 68 -4.70 15.51 30.83
CA ARG A 68 -5.41 16.78 31.09
C ARG A 68 -6.57 16.65 32.08
N GLY A 69 -6.74 15.51 32.73
CA GLY A 69 -7.75 15.27 33.75
C GLY A 69 -9.15 14.95 33.19
N MET A 70 -9.26 14.51 31.94
CA MET A 70 -10.51 14.00 31.41
C MET A 70 -10.91 12.71 32.14
N ASP A 71 -12.21 12.55 32.39
CA ASP A 71 -12.77 11.33 32.95
C ASP A 71 -12.32 10.08 32.16
N PRO A 72 -11.85 9.01 32.84
CA PRO A 72 -11.34 7.81 32.17
C PRO A 72 -12.35 7.09 31.28
N GLU A 73 -13.63 7.03 31.68
CA GLU A 73 -14.68 6.35 30.92
C GLU A 73 -14.98 7.14 29.64
N LEU A 74 -15.18 8.46 29.77
CA LEU A 74 -15.38 9.35 28.63
C LEU A 74 -14.18 9.32 27.66
N SER A 75 -12.95 9.35 28.19
CA SER A 75 -11.74 9.27 27.35
C SER A 75 -11.67 7.94 26.59
N GLN A 76 -12.13 6.84 27.19
CA GLN A 76 -12.16 5.53 26.55
C GLN A 76 -13.24 5.46 25.46
N GLU A 77 -14.42 6.03 25.71
CA GLU A 77 -15.49 6.14 24.72
C GLU A 77 -15.04 6.96 23.49
N LEU A 78 -14.43 8.12 23.71
CA LEU A 78 -13.89 8.95 22.63
C LEU A 78 -12.82 8.22 21.83
N TYR A 79 -11.92 7.49 22.50
CA TYR A 79 -10.91 6.69 21.82
C TYR A 79 -11.53 5.58 20.96
N ALA A 80 -12.55 4.88 21.47
CA ALA A 80 -13.27 3.86 20.71
C ALA A 80 -13.92 4.45 19.45
N ARG A 81 -14.50 5.65 19.55
CA ARG A 81 -15.07 6.39 18.42
C ARG A 81 -14.00 6.81 17.39
N ASP A 82 -12.84 7.28 17.86
CA ASP A 82 -11.71 7.63 16.99
C ASP A 82 -11.26 6.40 16.17
N LEU A 83 -11.12 5.23 16.82
CA LEU A 83 -10.79 3.97 16.14
C LEU A 83 -11.85 3.53 15.13
N GLU A 84 -13.14 3.70 15.46
CA GLU A 84 -14.22 3.39 14.53
C GLU A 84 -14.16 4.24 13.27
N ARG A 85 -13.88 5.54 13.40
CA ARG A 85 -13.72 6.45 12.25
C ARG A 85 -12.53 6.06 11.37
N ILE A 86 -11.38 5.75 11.97
CA ILE A 86 -10.19 5.26 11.26
C ILE A 86 -10.52 3.97 10.50
N ARG A 87 -11.25 3.03 11.13
CA ARG A 87 -11.70 1.79 10.47
C ARG A 87 -12.57 2.08 9.25
N LYS A 88 -13.56 2.99 9.37
CA LYS A 88 -14.43 3.37 8.24
C LYS A 88 -13.66 4.03 7.11
N MET A 89 -12.70 4.91 7.42
CA MET A 89 -11.83 5.53 6.41
C MET A 89 -10.93 4.50 5.71
N ALA A 90 -10.39 3.54 6.45
CA ALA A 90 -9.62 2.44 5.88
C ALA A 90 -10.46 1.51 5.00
N SER A 91 -11.74 1.28 5.35
CA SER A 91 -12.70 0.56 4.50
C SER A 91 -13.00 1.33 3.21
N TYR A 92 -13.21 2.65 3.29
CA TYR A 92 -13.40 3.49 2.10
C TYR A 92 -12.23 3.38 1.12
N CYS A 93 -10.99 3.37 1.62
CA CYS A 93 -9.80 3.26 0.76
C CYS A 93 -9.63 1.90 0.06
N LYS A 94 -10.33 0.86 0.53
CA LYS A 94 -10.19 -0.52 0.02
C LYS A 94 -11.41 -1.02 -0.73
N THR A 95 -12.53 -0.31 -0.64
CA THR A 95 -13.79 -0.79 -1.20
C THR A 95 -13.74 -0.85 -2.72
N THR A 96 -14.29 -1.92 -3.27
CA THR A 96 -14.55 -2.06 -4.71
C THR A 96 -15.91 -1.51 -5.11
N ASP A 97 -16.73 -1.07 -4.15
CA ASP A 97 -18.02 -0.45 -4.44
C ASP A 97 -17.84 1.04 -4.79
N CYS A 98 -18.91 1.66 -5.28
CA CYS A 98 -18.91 3.07 -5.65
C CYS A 98 -18.47 3.97 -4.47
N LEU A 99 -17.37 4.71 -4.65
CA LEU A 99 -16.82 5.61 -3.63
C LEU A 99 -17.80 6.72 -3.26
N ARG A 100 -18.52 7.29 -4.25
CA ARG A 100 -19.55 8.30 -3.99
C ARG A 100 -20.65 7.73 -3.09
N SER A 101 -21.19 6.57 -3.43
CA SER A 101 -22.27 5.93 -2.66
C SER A 101 -21.80 5.48 -1.27
N PHE A 102 -20.52 5.15 -1.09
CA PHE A 102 -19.95 4.93 0.23
C PHE A 102 -20.03 6.20 1.09
N ILE A 103 -19.59 7.35 0.57
CA ILE A 103 -19.64 8.63 1.28
C ILE A 103 -21.07 9.04 1.61
N LEU A 104 -21.99 8.95 0.64
CA LEU A 104 -23.39 9.35 0.85
C LEU A 104 -24.05 8.50 1.95
N ARG A 105 -23.86 7.17 1.93
CA ARG A 105 -24.35 6.27 2.99
C ARG A 105 -23.72 6.56 4.35
N TYR A 106 -22.43 6.91 4.38
CA TYR A 106 -21.74 7.30 5.61
C TYR A 106 -22.42 8.50 6.30
N PHE A 107 -22.87 9.48 5.51
CA PHE A 107 -23.61 10.65 6.00
C PHE A 107 -25.12 10.44 6.16
N GLY A 108 -25.60 9.19 6.02
CA GLY A 108 -26.98 8.82 6.29
C GLY A 108 -27.94 8.94 5.10
N GLU A 109 -27.46 9.20 3.89
CA GLU A 109 -28.32 9.12 2.70
C GLU A 109 -28.67 7.65 2.42
N THR A 110 -29.97 7.37 2.26
CA THR A 110 -30.50 6.02 2.02
C THR A 110 -30.77 5.75 0.54
N ASP A 111 -31.13 6.78 -0.23
CA ASP A 111 -31.39 6.70 -1.67
C ASP A 111 -30.13 7.02 -2.49
N THR A 112 -29.10 6.19 -2.31
CA THR A 112 -27.82 6.39 -3.01
C THR A 112 -27.75 5.58 -4.29
N PRO A 113 -27.24 6.15 -5.40
CA PRO A 113 -27.10 5.40 -6.64
C PRO A 113 -26.16 4.21 -6.45
N TYR A 114 -26.39 3.09 -7.12
CA TYR A 114 -25.50 1.92 -7.01
C TYR A 114 -24.10 2.21 -7.58
N ARG A 115 -24.02 2.98 -8.68
CA ARG A 115 -22.78 3.41 -9.33
C ARG A 115 -22.88 4.89 -9.70
N CYS A 116 -21.79 5.62 -9.51
CA CYS A 116 -21.71 7.02 -9.94
C CYS A 116 -21.02 7.19 -11.29
N GLU A 117 -20.38 6.14 -11.81
CA GLU A 117 -19.69 6.10 -13.12
C GLU A 117 -18.49 7.06 -13.28
N HIS A 118 -18.11 7.80 -12.22
CA HIS A 118 -17.03 8.80 -12.24
C HIS A 118 -16.04 8.64 -11.08
N CYS A 119 -15.95 7.44 -10.49
CA CYS A 119 -14.99 7.17 -9.43
C CYS A 119 -14.14 5.96 -9.81
N SER A 120 -12.92 5.90 -9.28
CA SER A 120 -11.95 4.84 -9.60
C SER A 120 -12.52 3.43 -9.40
N SER A 121 -13.35 3.20 -8.38
CA SER A 121 -13.98 1.89 -8.15
C SER A 121 -15.08 1.56 -9.18
N CYS A 122 -15.77 2.58 -9.73
CA CYS A 122 -16.73 2.37 -10.82
C CYS A 122 -16.05 2.21 -12.17
N GLU A 123 -14.90 2.84 -12.39
CA GLU A 123 -14.12 2.74 -13.62
C GLU A 123 -13.26 1.48 -13.67
N ALA A 124 -12.85 0.96 -12.50
CA ALA A 124 -12.10 -0.27 -12.40
C ALA A 124 -12.94 -1.47 -12.85
N GLU A 125 -12.34 -2.34 -13.66
CA GLU A 125 -12.90 -3.66 -13.91
C GLU A 125 -12.78 -4.49 -12.64
N SER A 126 -13.92 -4.89 -12.07
CA SER A 126 -13.98 -5.84 -10.96
C SER A 126 -14.53 -7.17 -11.45
N GLU A 127 -13.98 -8.27 -10.96
CA GLU A 127 -14.61 -9.59 -11.08
C GLU A 127 -15.09 -10.07 -9.72
N THR A 128 -16.25 -10.71 -9.70
CA THR A 128 -16.76 -11.39 -8.51
C THR A 128 -16.31 -12.83 -8.56
N LEU A 129 -15.53 -13.25 -7.57
CA LEU A 129 -15.05 -14.62 -7.45
C LEU A 129 -15.90 -15.38 -6.44
N ASP A 130 -16.34 -16.58 -6.80
CA ASP A 130 -16.87 -17.56 -5.85
C ASP A 130 -15.70 -18.22 -5.12
N ALA A 131 -15.63 -17.98 -3.81
CA ALA A 131 -14.62 -18.53 -2.92
C ALA A 131 -15.25 -19.36 -1.80
N THR A 132 -16.44 -19.91 -2.02
CA THR A 132 -17.20 -20.64 -1.01
C THR A 132 -16.39 -21.77 -0.39
N ALA A 133 -15.70 -22.56 -1.21
CA ALA A 133 -14.89 -23.68 -0.73
C ALA A 133 -13.69 -23.19 0.10
N GLU A 134 -12.94 -22.21 -0.37
CA GLU A 134 -11.77 -21.65 0.32
C GLU A 134 -12.18 -20.95 1.62
N ALA A 135 -13.29 -20.21 1.59
CA ALA A 135 -13.84 -19.55 2.77
C ALA A 135 -14.22 -20.57 3.85
N GLN A 136 -14.91 -21.65 3.46
CA GLN A 136 -15.25 -22.73 4.39
C GLN A 136 -14.01 -23.41 4.98
N LYS A 137 -12.96 -23.63 4.17
CA LYS A 137 -11.66 -24.18 4.62
C LYS A 137 -10.99 -23.26 5.64
N ILE A 138 -10.95 -21.95 5.37
CA ILE A 138 -10.34 -20.95 6.25
C ILE A 138 -11.08 -20.89 7.59
N VAL A 139 -12.40 -20.69 7.57
CA VAL A 139 -13.20 -20.60 8.81
C VAL A 139 -13.13 -21.91 9.60
N SER A 140 -13.15 -23.07 8.92
CA SER A 140 -12.95 -24.37 9.56
C SER A 140 -11.59 -24.47 10.26
N CYS A 141 -10.51 -23.95 9.67
CA CYS A 141 -9.20 -23.95 10.30
C CYS A 141 -9.17 -23.11 11.58
N VAL A 142 -9.77 -21.91 11.55
CA VAL A 142 -9.91 -21.06 12.75
C VAL A 142 -10.68 -21.81 13.86
N LEU A 143 -11.80 -22.47 13.52
CA LEU A 143 -12.58 -23.25 14.48
C LEU A 143 -11.80 -24.45 15.05
N ARG A 144 -10.97 -25.13 14.26
CA ARG A 144 -10.11 -26.23 14.74
C ARG A 144 -9.01 -25.75 15.69
N LEU A 145 -8.47 -24.57 15.43
CA LEU A 145 -7.51 -23.93 16.31
C LEU A 145 -8.17 -23.55 17.65
N GLU A 146 -9.36 -22.94 17.60
CA GLU A 146 -10.14 -22.60 18.80
C GLU A 146 -10.50 -23.84 19.63
N GLN A 147 -10.84 -24.97 19.00
CA GLN A 147 -11.10 -26.24 19.69
C GLN A 147 -9.88 -26.77 20.46
N ARG A 148 -8.67 -26.36 20.08
CA ARG A 148 -7.43 -26.68 20.79
C ARG A 148 -6.97 -25.53 21.71
N GLU A 149 -7.85 -24.56 21.98
CA GLU A 149 -7.56 -23.35 22.76
C GLU A 149 -6.39 -22.53 22.21
N ARG A 150 -6.26 -22.50 20.87
CA ARG A 150 -5.16 -21.82 20.18
C ARG A 150 -5.69 -20.84 19.15
N SER A 151 -4.88 -19.84 18.88
CA SER A 151 -5.15 -18.85 17.84
C SER A 151 -3.84 -18.41 17.21
N VAL A 152 -3.90 -18.02 15.94
CA VAL A 152 -2.71 -17.64 15.18
C VAL A 152 -3.00 -16.38 14.37
N GLY A 153 -1.93 -15.68 13.98
CA GLY A 153 -2.02 -14.54 13.08
C GLY A 153 -2.30 -14.95 11.63
N ARG A 154 -2.68 -13.97 10.80
CA ARG A 154 -3.05 -14.15 9.39
C ARG A 154 -2.03 -14.97 8.57
N VAL A 155 -0.75 -14.66 8.72
CA VAL A 155 0.34 -15.32 7.96
C VAL A 155 0.41 -16.80 8.30
N MET A 156 0.46 -17.12 9.59
CA MET A 156 0.53 -18.50 10.07
C MET A 156 -0.73 -19.28 9.72
N LEU A 157 -1.92 -18.66 9.76
CA LEU A 157 -3.17 -19.31 9.34
C LEU A 157 -3.11 -19.79 7.89
N VAL A 158 -2.63 -18.93 6.98
CA VAL A 158 -2.46 -19.29 5.56
C VAL A 158 -1.36 -20.34 5.40
N ASP A 159 -0.27 -20.24 6.15
CA ASP A 159 0.81 -21.23 6.10
C ASP A 159 0.33 -22.63 6.54
N ILE A 160 -0.53 -22.73 7.57
CA ILE A 160 -1.15 -24.00 8.00
C ILE A 160 -2.03 -24.56 6.88
N LEU A 161 -2.96 -23.76 6.35
CA LEU A 161 -3.92 -24.17 5.32
C LEU A 161 -3.23 -24.67 4.04
N ARG A 162 -2.11 -24.05 3.67
CA ARG A 162 -1.33 -24.44 2.49
C ARG A 162 -0.35 -25.58 2.74
N GLY A 163 -0.18 -26.01 3.99
CA GLY A 163 0.71 -27.13 4.32
C GLY A 163 2.19 -26.74 4.33
N SER A 164 2.50 -25.51 4.75
CA SER A 164 3.88 -25.03 4.83
C SER A 164 4.71 -25.86 5.83
N GLY A 165 5.84 -26.41 5.38
CA GLY A 165 6.80 -27.12 6.23
C GLY A 165 7.68 -26.21 7.10
N ALA A 166 7.32 -24.93 7.25
CA ALA A 166 8.08 -23.99 8.07
C ALA A 166 8.15 -24.46 9.53
N GLN A 167 9.32 -24.30 10.15
CA GLN A 167 9.62 -24.85 11.48
C GLN A 167 8.67 -24.36 12.58
N ASN A 168 8.12 -23.15 12.42
CA ASN A 168 7.12 -22.58 13.32
C ASN A 168 5.76 -23.29 13.27
N VAL A 169 5.40 -23.91 12.14
CA VAL A 169 4.16 -24.68 11.96
C VAL A 169 4.30 -26.07 12.59
N THR A 170 5.41 -26.75 12.31
CA THR A 170 5.68 -28.11 12.80
C THR A 170 6.01 -28.15 14.28
N ARG A 171 6.85 -27.24 14.80
CA ARG A 171 7.15 -27.14 16.25
C ARG A 171 5.89 -26.86 17.08
N SER A 172 4.94 -26.16 16.47
CA SER A 172 3.66 -25.85 17.06
C SER A 172 2.66 -27.01 16.96
N GLY A 173 2.96 -28.11 16.27
CA GLY A 173 2.04 -29.23 16.08
C GLY A 173 0.81 -28.91 15.23
N PHE A 174 0.84 -27.86 14.43
CA PHE A 174 -0.28 -27.46 13.57
C PHE A 174 -0.40 -28.32 12.30
N ASP A 175 0.66 -29.03 11.95
CA ASP A 175 0.70 -30.07 10.92
C ASP A 175 -0.25 -31.25 11.21
N THR A 176 -0.64 -31.42 12.48
CA THR A 176 -1.62 -32.46 12.90
C THR A 176 -3.08 -32.03 12.77
N LEU A 177 -3.37 -30.82 12.29
CA LEU A 177 -4.74 -30.36 12.07
C LEU A 177 -5.31 -31.02 10.81
N SER A 178 -6.58 -31.41 10.84
CA SER A 178 -7.27 -31.91 9.64
C SER A 178 -7.37 -30.86 8.52
N THR A 179 -7.14 -29.59 8.86
CA THR A 179 -7.10 -28.47 7.93
C THR A 179 -5.69 -28.12 7.44
N TYR A 180 -4.66 -28.85 7.86
CA TYR A 180 -3.31 -28.66 7.35
C TYR A 180 -3.22 -29.12 5.89
N GLY A 181 -2.70 -28.26 5.01
CA GLY A 181 -2.49 -28.60 3.60
C GLY A 181 -3.75 -28.70 2.73
N ILE A 182 -4.96 -28.43 3.26
CA ILE A 182 -6.23 -28.53 2.50
C ILE A 182 -6.37 -27.49 1.37
N MET A 183 -5.48 -26.49 1.37
CA MET A 183 -5.34 -25.44 0.36
C MET A 183 -3.96 -25.47 -0.32
N LYS A 184 -3.30 -26.64 -0.41
CA LYS A 184 -1.97 -26.78 -1.03
C LYS A 184 -1.89 -26.18 -2.45
N ASP A 185 -2.93 -26.40 -3.26
CA ASP A 185 -3.00 -25.98 -4.66
C ASP A 185 -3.51 -24.54 -4.83
N VAL A 186 -3.86 -23.87 -3.73
CA VAL A 186 -4.37 -22.50 -3.74
C VAL A 186 -3.20 -21.52 -3.66
N PRO A 187 -3.10 -20.49 -4.53
CA PRO A 187 -2.05 -19.47 -4.44
C PRO A 187 -2.07 -18.72 -3.10
N LYS A 188 -0.88 -18.38 -2.56
CA LYS A 188 -0.77 -17.66 -1.26
C LYS A 188 -1.54 -16.35 -1.26
N THR A 189 -1.40 -15.60 -2.34
CA THR A 189 -2.01 -14.29 -2.54
C THR A 189 -3.53 -14.39 -2.52
N TYR A 190 -4.10 -15.36 -3.24
CA TYR A 190 -5.53 -15.62 -3.24
C TYR A 190 -6.05 -16.08 -1.87
N ALA A 191 -5.35 -16.99 -1.19
CA ALA A 191 -5.72 -17.42 0.16
C ALA A 191 -5.74 -16.24 1.17
N HIS A 192 -4.78 -15.32 1.06
CA HIS A 192 -4.80 -14.08 1.83
C HIS A 192 -5.96 -13.16 1.45
N ALA A 193 -6.30 -13.05 0.15
CA ALA A 193 -7.42 -12.24 -0.30
C ALA A 193 -8.76 -12.75 0.25
N VAL A 194 -9.00 -14.07 0.20
CA VAL A 194 -10.21 -14.69 0.78
C VAL A 194 -10.26 -14.49 2.30
N LEU A 195 -9.11 -14.63 2.99
CA LEU A 195 -9.04 -14.37 4.44
C LEU A 195 -9.40 -12.91 4.78
N GLU A 196 -8.87 -11.94 4.05
CA GLU A 196 -9.19 -10.53 4.27
C GLU A 196 -10.67 -10.25 3.95
N ALA A 197 -11.21 -10.82 2.88
CA ALA A 197 -12.63 -10.70 2.54
C ALA A 197 -13.55 -11.27 3.63
N LEU A 198 -13.17 -12.39 4.26
CA LEU A 198 -13.91 -12.96 5.41
C LEU A 198 -13.87 -12.07 6.65
N ILE A 199 -12.74 -11.38 6.88
CA ILE A 199 -12.61 -10.42 7.98
C ILE A 199 -13.50 -9.20 7.71
N GLU A 200 -13.46 -8.68 6.48
CA GLU A 200 -14.25 -7.52 6.07
C GLU A 200 -15.77 -7.80 6.09
N ALA A 201 -16.17 -8.99 5.65
CA ALA A 201 -17.56 -9.45 5.71
C ALA A 201 -18.04 -9.82 7.13
N GLY A 202 -17.17 -9.73 8.15
CA GLY A 202 -17.52 -9.96 9.55
C GLY A 202 -17.60 -11.42 9.98
N HIS A 203 -17.23 -12.38 9.13
CA HIS A 203 -17.17 -13.80 9.51
C HIS A 203 -15.99 -14.11 10.44
N LEU A 204 -14.89 -13.38 10.26
CA LEU A 204 -13.69 -13.47 11.10
C LEU A 204 -13.37 -12.10 11.68
N LYS A 205 -12.66 -12.07 12.81
CA LYS A 205 -12.14 -10.83 13.40
C LYS A 205 -10.71 -11.00 13.84
N VAL A 206 -9.99 -9.89 13.89
CA VAL A 206 -8.61 -9.83 14.39
C VAL A 206 -8.61 -9.16 15.75
N SER A 207 -7.88 -9.73 16.72
CA SER A 207 -7.79 -9.16 18.06
C SER A 207 -6.97 -7.86 18.08
N ASP A 208 -7.41 -6.90 18.88
CA ASP A 208 -6.71 -5.63 19.13
C ASP A 208 -5.59 -5.82 20.19
N SER A 209 -4.70 -6.81 20.00
CA SER A 209 -3.60 -7.13 20.92
C SER A 209 -2.23 -6.88 20.27
N LYS A 210 -1.16 -6.80 21.09
CA LYS A 210 0.23 -6.68 20.61
C LYS A 210 0.62 -7.76 19.59
N TYR A 211 0.00 -8.93 19.68
CA TYR A 211 0.14 -10.04 18.73
C TYR A 211 -1.24 -10.39 18.16
N PRO A 212 -1.65 -9.76 17.04
CA PRO A 212 -3.01 -9.90 16.51
C PRO A 212 -3.27 -11.33 16.01
N VAL A 213 -4.28 -11.96 16.58
CA VAL A 213 -4.74 -13.30 16.20
C VAL A 213 -6.10 -13.24 15.53
N VAL A 214 -6.37 -14.21 14.65
CA VAL A 214 -7.65 -14.36 13.95
C VAL A 214 -8.58 -15.25 14.79
N THR A 215 -9.82 -14.80 15.01
CA THR A 215 -10.88 -15.52 15.74
C THR A 215 -12.19 -15.53 14.96
N CYS A 216 -13.04 -16.52 15.21
CA CYS A 216 -14.32 -16.67 14.53
C CYS A 216 -15.43 -15.87 15.22
N THR A 217 -16.24 -15.14 14.45
CA THR A 217 -17.42 -14.45 14.97
C THR A 217 -18.63 -15.40 15.00
N PRO A 218 -19.76 -15.03 15.66
CA PRO A 218 -21.01 -15.79 15.55
C PRO A 218 -21.46 -15.99 14.10
N GLN A 219 -21.38 -14.94 13.28
CA GLN A 219 -21.70 -15.00 11.85
C GLN A 219 -20.79 -15.98 11.09
N GLY A 220 -19.50 -16.09 11.44
CA GLY A 220 -18.61 -17.09 10.87
C GLY A 220 -19.00 -18.53 11.25
N ARG A 221 -19.49 -18.75 12.48
CA ARG A 221 -19.98 -20.08 12.91
C ARG A 221 -21.23 -20.47 12.15
N ASP A 222 -22.15 -19.53 11.95
CA ASP A 222 -23.40 -19.77 11.21
C ASP A 222 -23.13 -19.98 9.72
N PHE A 223 -22.17 -19.25 9.14
CA PHE A 223 -21.71 -19.45 7.77
C PHE A 223 -21.33 -20.92 7.49
N ILE A 224 -20.57 -21.55 8.39
CA ILE A 224 -20.20 -22.98 8.27
C ILE A 224 -21.41 -23.89 8.46
N LYS A 225 -22.24 -23.65 9.48
CA LYS A 225 -23.40 -24.50 9.79
C LYS A 225 -24.43 -24.50 8.67
N LEU A 226 -24.71 -23.33 8.10
CA LEU A 226 -25.72 -23.11 7.07
C LEU A 226 -25.19 -23.34 5.66
N ARG A 227 -23.87 -23.56 5.49
CA ARG A 227 -23.19 -23.75 4.19
C ARG A 227 -23.52 -22.63 3.21
N GLN A 228 -23.51 -21.39 3.71
CA GLN A 228 -23.80 -20.23 2.89
C GLN A 228 -22.77 -20.09 1.76
N PRO A 229 -23.18 -19.62 0.57
CA PRO A 229 -22.24 -19.25 -0.47
C PRO A 229 -21.42 -18.03 -0.02
N PHE A 230 -20.17 -17.94 -0.49
CA PHE A 230 -19.29 -16.81 -0.23
C PHE A 230 -18.65 -16.33 -1.53
N THR A 231 -18.98 -15.10 -1.91
CA THR A 231 -18.40 -14.42 -3.07
C THR A 231 -17.76 -13.12 -2.64
N PHE A 232 -16.65 -12.73 -3.27
CA PHE A 232 -16.03 -11.44 -3.03
C PHE A 232 -15.56 -10.81 -4.34
N LYS A 233 -15.54 -9.48 -4.39
CA LYS A 233 -15.06 -8.73 -5.55
C LYS A 233 -13.55 -8.55 -5.44
N VAL A 234 -12.84 -8.81 -6.52
CA VAL A 234 -11.46 -8.39 -6.70
C VAL A 234 -11.39 -7.41 -7.85
N ALA A 235 -10.58 -6.37 -7.71
CA ALA A 235 -10.19 -5.58 -8.86
C ALA A 235 -9.40 -6.50 -9.79
N LYS A 236 -9.79 -6.60 -11.06
CA LYS A 236 -8.91 -7.17 -12.06
C LYS A 236 -7.66 -6.33 -12.04
N ALA A 237 -6.56 -6.90 -11.60
CA ALA A 237 -5.28 -6.30 -11.89
C ALA A 237 -5.25 -6.22 -13.42
N LYS A 238 -5.25 -5.00 -13.98
CA LYS A 238 -4.65 -4.83 -15.30
C LYS A 238 -3.21 -5.25 -15.11
N THR A 239 -2.94 -6.53 -15.32
CA THR A 239 -1.62 -6.99 -15.68
C THR A 239 -1.18 -6.03 -16.76
N ARG A 240 -0.23 -5.15 -16.45
CA ARG A 240 0.57 -4.44 -17.47
C ARG A 240 1.45 -5.46 -18.21
N MET A 241 0.87 -6.58 -18.61
CA MET A 241 1.46 -7.73 -19.26
C MET A 241 0.55 -8.30 -20.36
N ASP A 242 -0.63 -7.72 -20.59
CA ASP A 242 -1.52 -8.12 -21.69
C ASP A 242 -1.58 -7.01 -22.76
N GLU A 243 -0.42 -6.71 -23.36
CA GLU A 243 -0.34 -6.05 -24.68
C GLU A 243 0.93 -6.44 -25.48
N GLU A 244 1.61 -7.53 -25.10
CA GLU A 244 2.71 -8.11 -25.91
C GLU A 244 2.55 -9.62 -26.01
N GLN A 245 1.61 -10.09 -26.84
CA GLN A 245 1.71 -11.40 -27.47
C GLN A 245 0.71 -11.58 -28.62
N GLU A 246 0.99 -10.92 -29.75
CA GLU A 246 0.74 -11.52 -31.06
C GLU A 246 1.87 -11.16 -32.04
N ALA A 247 2.30 -12.18 -32.80
CA ALA A 247 3.20 -12.17 -33.96
C ALA A 247 4.71 -12.49 -33.70
N PRO A 248 5.40 -13.13 -34.67
CA PRO A 248 6.09 -14.40 -34.45
C PRO A 248 7.62 -14.27 -34.45
N ALA A 249 8.28 -15.34 -34.02
CA ALA A 249 9.73 -15.52 -33.97
C ALA A 249 10.45 -15.03 -35.25
N ARG A 250 11.21 -13.93 -35.14
CA ARG A 250 12.32 -13.61 -36.06
C ARG A 250 13.53 -13.05 -35.31
N LYS A 251 14.68 -13.60 -35.70
CA LYS A 251 16.01 -13.44 -35.13
C LYS A 251 16.49 -11.97 -35.12
N ALA A 252 17.16 -11.63 -34.03
CA ALA A 252 18.28 -10.70 -33.88
C ALA A 252 18.48 -9.65 -34.98
N LYS A 253 18.07 -8.41 -34.69
CA LYS A 253 18.87 -7.22 -35.03
C LYS A 253 18.43 -6.05 -34.16
N ALA A 254 19.35 -5.60 -33.32
CA ALA A 254 19.23 -4.37 -32.56
C ALA A 254 19.31 -3.17 -33.51
N THR A 255 18.26 -2.36 -33.60
CA THR A 255 18.30 -0.97 -34.07
C THR A 255 17.20 -0.14 -33.42
N LYS A 256 17.64 0.74 -32.50
CA LYS A 256 17.20 2.12 -32.22
C LYS A 256 15.72 2.50 -32.41
N ALA A 257 15.05 2.57 -31.25
CA ALA A 257 14.34 3.73 -30.67
C ALA A 257 13.49 4.66 -31.56
N ALA A 258 12.24 4.85 -31.10
CA ALA A 258 11.53 6.12 -31.16
C ALA A 258 10.91 6.41 -29.78
N THR A 259 11.76 6.78 -28.82
CA THR A 259 11.39 7.80 -27.82
C THR A 259 12.00 9.10 -28.33
N GLY A 260 11.13 10.01 -28.78
CA GLY A 260 11.52 11.38 -29.04
C GLY A 260 11.97 12.06 -27.75
N ASP A 261 13.17 12.63 -27.83
CA ASP A 261 13.63 13.85 -27.18
C ASP A 261 13.58 13.94 -25.67
N LEU A 262 14.59 13.30 -25.05
CA LEU A 262 15.61 13.98 -24.22
C LEU A 262 16.91 13.13 -24.22
N ALA A 263 17.31 12.62 -25.40
CA ALA A 263 18.61 11.99 -25.61
C ALA A 263 19.61 13.04 -26.11
N GLY A 264 20.06 13.89 -25.20
CA GLY A 264 21.25 14.72 -25.37
C GLY A 264 22.37 14.16 -24.50
N ASP A 265 23.27 13.39 -25.11
CA ASP A 265 24.66 13.19 -24.66
C ASP A 265 24.89 12.68 -23.21
N VAL A 266 24.09 11.72 -22.74
CA VAL A 266 24.33 11.07 -21.45
C VAL A 266 25.36 9.95 -21.62
N ASP A 267 26.55 10.17 -21.09
CA ASP A 267 27.66 9.22 -21.02
C ASP A 267 27.24 7.93 -20.26
N GLN A 268 26.89 6.90 -21.03
CA GLN A 268 26.47 5.57 -20.54
C GLN A 268 27.58 4.87 -19.75
N GLU A 269 28.84 5.19 -20.03
CA GLU A 269 29.98 4.62 -19.32
C GLU A 269 30.09 5.23 -17.92
N LEU A 270 29.98 6.56 -17.82
CA LEU A 270 29.90 7.27 -16.55
C LEU A 270 28.68 6.81 -15.72
N LEU A 271 27.50 6.61 -16.34
CA LEU A 271 26.31 6.16 -15.61
C LEU A 271 26.53 4.78 -14.97
N THR A 272 27.17 3.86 -15.69
CA THR A 272 27.53 2.54 -15.15
C THR A 272 28.49 2.66 -13.97
N LYS A 273 29.53 3.49 -14.08
CA LYS A 273 30.50 3.74 -13.00
C LYS A 273 29.83 4.34 -11.76
N LEU A 274 28.92 5.30 -11.93
CA LEU A 274 28.14 5.89 -10.83
C LEU A 274 27.20 4.87 -10.16
N LYS A 275 26.59 3.97 -10.93
CA LYS A 275 25.75 2.88 -10.38
C LYS A 275 26.58 1.90 -9.55
N MET A 276 27.79 1.56 -9.98
CA MET A 276 28.72 0.72 -9.22
C MET A 276 29.13 1.38 -7.91
N LEU A 277 29.60 2.64 -7.97
CA LEU A 277 29.99 3.40 -6.78
C LEU A 277 28.84 3.51 -5.75
N ARG A 278 27.63 3.81 -6.23
CA ARG A 278 26.44 3.85 -5.37
C ARG A 278 26.22 2.53 -4.63
N THR A 279 26.42 1.41 -5.31
CA THR A 279 26.19 0.07 -4.77
C THR A 279 27.25 -0.29 -3.73
N GLU A 280 28.49 0.12 -3.95
CA GLU A 280 29.59 -0.04 -3.00
C GLU A 280 29.36 0.75 -1.71
N ILE A 281 28.99 2.03 -1.82
CA ILE A 281 28.68 2.89 -0.67
C ILE A 281 27.48 2.32 0.11
N ALA A 282 26.43 1.88 -0.59
CA ALA A 282 25.27 1.29 0.07
C ALA A 282 25.62 0.01 0.84
N ARG A 283 26.45 -0.87 0.28
CA ARG A 283 26.93 -2.08 0.95
C ARG A 283 27.78 -1.74 2.18
N GLY A 284 28.65 -0.74 2.10
CA GLY A 284 29.48 -0.32 3.23
C GLY A 284 28.70 0.27 4.41
N GLN A 285 27.47 0.75 4.17
CA GLN A 285 26.61 1.34 5.19
C GLN A 285 25.39 0.45 5.56
N ASP A 286 25.30 -0.76 5.00
CA ASP A 286 24.16 -1.67 5.13
C ASP A 286 22.80 -1.02 4.78
N LEU A 287 22.78 -0.20 3.71
CA LEU A 287 21.61 0.51 3.21
C LEU A 287 21.28 0.10 1.77
N PRO A 288 20.00 0.03 1.37
CA PRO A 288 19.62 -0.10 -0.04
C PRO A 288 20.19 1.02 -0.94
N ALA A 289 20.71 0.66 -2.12
CA ALA A 289 21.42 1.58 -3.03
C ALA A 289 20.64 2.86 -3.39
N PHE A 290 19.32 2.79 -3.56
CA PHE A 290 18.49 3.94 -3.90
C PHE A 290 18.43 5.00 -2.77
N ILE A 291 18.75 4.63 -1.52
CA ILE A 291 18.81 5.57 -0.38
C ILE A 291 19.98 6.55 -0.56
N VAL A 292 21.10 6.09 -1.13
CA VAL A 292 22.25 6.93 -1.46
C VAL A 292 21.84 7.93 -2.55
N PHE A 293 21.47 7.44 -3.75
CA PHE A 293 20.86 8.26 -4.82
C PHE A 293 19.91 7.44 -5.69
N HIS A 294 18.81 8.04 -6.15
CA HIS A 294 17.92 7.44 -7.15
C HIS A 294 18.57 7.42 -8.54
N ASP A 295 18.09 6.54 -9.43
CA ASP A 295 18.60 6.46 -10.81
C ASP A 295 18.44 7.79 -11.56
N SER A 296 17.37 8.54 -11.31
CA SER A 296 17.15 9.88 -11.89
C SER A 296 18.25 10.88 -11.49
N THR A 297 18.72 10.83 -10.25
CA THR A 297 19.82 11.67 -9.77
C THR A 297 21.14 11.30 -10.44
N LEU A 298 21.42 10.00 -10.66
CA LEU A 298 22.63 9.58 -11.37
C LEU A 298 22.60 10.01 -12.85
N VAL A 299 21.42 9.96 -13.49
CA VAL A 299 21.24 10.46 -14.86
C VAL A 299 21.47 11.97 -14.92
N ASP A 300 20.96 12.73 -13.94
CA ASP A 300 21.19 14.19 -13.86
C ASP A 300 22.67 14.52 -13.56
N MET A 301 23.39 13.70 -12.77
CA MET A 301 24.85 13.82 -12.59
C MET A 301 25.61 13.60 -13.89
N CYS A 302 25.20 12.63 -14.71
CA CYS A 302 25.81 12.38 -16.02
C CYS A 302 25.56 13.53 -17.00
N ALA A 303 24.40 14.19 -16.91
CA ALA A 303 24.06 15.35 -17.74
C ALA A 303 24.83 16.61 -17.31
N LYS A 304 24.89 16.91 -16.01
CA LYS A 304 25.50 18.13 -15.49
C LYS A 304 27.02 18.04 -15.29
N LYS A 305 27.57 16.84 -15.10
CA LYS A 305 29.00 16.58 -14.84
C LYS A 305 29.62 17.57 -13.82
N PRO A 306 29.07 17.67 -12.60
CA PRO A 306 29.53 18.63 -11.60
C PRO A 306 31.02 18.47 -11.27
N ARG A 307 31.73 19.59 -11.13
CA ARG A 307 33.18 19.66 -10.94
C ARG A 307 33.57 19.99 -9.50
N ASP A 308 32.68 20.67 -8.79
CA ASP A 308 32.85 21.04 -7.40
C ASP A 308 31.59 20.76 -6.58
N ARG A 309 31.69 21.03 -5.27
CA ARG A 309 30.62 20.75 -4.32
C ARG A 309 29.42 21.69 -4.48
N ALA A 310 29.62 22.89 -5.03
CA ALA A 310 28.53 23.83 -5.29
C ALA A 310 27.69 23.34 -6.48
N GLU A 311 28.34 22.95 -7.59
CA GLU A 311 27.69 22.35 -8.75
C GLU A 311 27.02 21.00 -8.40
N PHE A 312 27.60 20.24 -7.48
CA PHE A 312 27.00 18.98 -7.01
C PHE A 312 25.67 19.19 -6.27
N LEU A 313 25.49 20.32 -5.59
CA LEU A 313 24.23 20.68 -4.92
C LEU A 313 23.12 21.08 -5.90
N GLU A 314 23.46 21.46 -7.12
CA GLU A 314 22.49 21.82 -8.16
C GLU A 314 21.91 20.59 -8.88
N VAL A 315 22.41 19.39 -8.58
CA VAL A 315 21.90 18.13 -9.12
C VAL A 315 20.57 17.76 -8.45
N ALA A 316 19.58 17.40 -9.26
CA ALA A 316 18.25 17.03 -8.79
C ALA A 316 18.29 15.79 -7.89
N GLY A 317 17.91 15.97 -6.62
CA GLY A 317 17.93 14.93 -5.59
C GLY A 317 19.16 14.94 -4.69
N VAL A 318 20.08 15.90 -4.85
CA VAL A 318 21.18 16.15 -3.92
C VAL A 318 20.81 17.27 -2.95
N GLY A 319 20.62 16.94 -1.67
CA GLY A 319 20.47 17.93 -0.59
C GLY A 319 21.78 18.16 0.17
N GLN A 320 21.84 19.21 1.00
CA GLN A 320 23.03 19.60 1.78
C GLN A 320 23.69 18.42 2.53
N LYS A 321 22.90 17.63 3.28
CA LYS A 321 23.41 16.45 4.01
C LYS A 321 24.00 15.38 3.08
N LYS A 322 23.40 15.16 1.90
CA LYS A 322 23.92 14.18 0.93
C LYS A 322 25.18 14.69 0.23
N ALA A 323 25.27 15.99 -0.02
CA ALA A 323 26.48 16.61 -0.54
C ALA A 323 27.62 16.60 0.49
N GLU A 324 27.33 16.74 1.79
CA GLU A 324 28.32 16.55 2.86
C GLU A 324 28.89 15.13 2.89
N LEU A 325 28.02 14.12 2.74
CA LEU A 325 28.41 12.73 2.91
C LEU A 325 29.01 12.09 1.65
N TYR A 326 28.55 12.49 0.46
CA TYR A 326 28.82 11.74 -0.77
C TYR A 326 29.49 12.56 -1.89
N ALA A 327 29.59 13.89 -1.78
CA ALA A 327 30.11 14.70 -2.89
C ALA A 327 31.53 14.28 -3.30
N ASP A 328 32.44 14.08 -2.36
CA ASP A 328 33.84 13.79 -2.67
C ASP A 328 34.01 12.49 -3.47
N ALA A 329 33.29 11.43 -3.09
CA ALA A 329 33.33 10.14 -3.76
C ALA A 329 32.75 10.21 -5.19
N PHE A 330 31.60 10.88 -5.35
CA PHE A 330 30.95 10.99 -6.65
C PHE A 330 31.70 11.95 -7.59
N LEU A 331 32.22 13.07 -7.10
CA LEU A 331 33.06 14.00 -7.86
C LEU A 331 34.39 13.34 -8.29
N ALA A 332 34.98 12.48 -7.45
CA ALA A 332 36.16 11.70 -7.84
C ALA A 332 35.85 10.74 -9.00
N CYS A 333 34.72 10.03 -8.94
CA CYS A 333 34.29 9.11 -10.01
C CYS A 333 33.99 9.84 -11.32
N ILE A 334 33.34 11.01 -11.26
CA ILE A 334 33.08 11.86 -12.43
C ILE A 334 34.40 12.36 -13.04
N ARG A 335 35.36 12.80 -12.22
CA ARG A 335 36.68 13.22 -12.72
C ARG A 335 37.45 12.09 -13.39
N ALA A 336 37.43 10.88 -12.81
CA ALA A 336 38.08 9.70 -13.36
C ALA A 336 37.45 9.18 -14.65
N SER A 337 36.24 9.63 -14.99
CA SER A 337 35.56 9.26 -16.24
C SER A 337 35.95 10.12 -17.45
N LYS A 338 36.69 11.23 -17.24
CA LYS A 338 37.16 12.05 -18.37
C LYS A 338 38.30 11.32 -19.11
N PRO A 339 38.24 11.19 -20.45
CA PRO A 339 39.40 10.81 -21.22
C PRO A 339 40.49 11.89 -21.10
N GLU A 340 41.75 11.48 -20.94
CA GLU A 340 42.95 12.33 -21.04
C GLU A 340 43.06 12.92 -22.45
N SER A 341 42.33 13.99 -22.74
CA SER A 341 42.58 14.84 -23.90
C SER A 341 42.01 16.24 -23.65
N GLU A 342 42.63 16.98 -22.74
CA GLU A 342 42.63 18.45 -22.65
C GLU A 342 43.57 18.84 -21.49
N ALA A 343 44.87 18.79 -21.81
CA ALA A 343 45.93 19.49 -21.08
C ALA A 343 46.43 20.63 -21.97
#